data_AF-A0A923XRW1-F1
#
_entry.id   AF-A0A923XRW1-F1
#
_cell.length_a   1.000
_cell.length_b   1.000
_cell.length_c   1.000
_cell.angle_alpha   90.00
_cell.angle_beta   90.00
_cell.angle_gamma   90.00
#
_symmetry.space_group_name_H-M   'P 1'
#
loop_
_entity.id
_entity.type
_entity.pdbx_description
1 polymer ?
#
loop_
_entity_poly.entity_id
_entity_poly.type
_entity_poly.pdbx_seq_one_letter_code
_entity_poly.pdbx_strand_id
1 'polypeptide(L)'
;MSLREGCVIEFKDKKRIASVLCLKVDAKNVRVINDSNKEFNLPVNKISHITDHILSVNKSRVDLIQDLNNVINRIEDQVNDISLSDLWELLKDESEDSKYDLRQLSEIYFGSEANTDSRSSMLRAIIEDSIYFDIKSDGFFVPKSEKIVEQIIQQKKLEEQRLKLRENVINWIKSIWSQDKNIEKPEGADKFIDLLKEIAVLGDRSERYHDGSGLLLEAGINQGNIEENAISLLTKLGIFAEDENLLILEHNIHLNFSKT
;
A
#
# COMPACT_ATOMS: atom_id res chain seq x y z
N MET A 1 2.50 -27.82 -15.11
CA MET A 1 1.81 -28.11 -16.39
C MET A 1 2.54 -27.43 -17.56
N SER A 2 2.38 -27.89 -18.81
CA SER A 2 2.96 -27.22 -20.00
C SER A 2 2.04 -26.13 -20.53
N LEU A 3 2.62 -24.97 -20.87
CA LEU A 3 1.93 -23.83 -21.46
C LEU A 3 1.21 -24.20 -22.77
N ARG A 4 -0.12 -23.98 -22.83
CA ARG A 4 -0.95 -24.20 -24.03
C ARG A 4 -2.17 -23.29 -24.04
N GLU A 5 -2.82 -23.23 -25.20
CA GLU A 5 -4.11 -22.55 -25.37
C GLU A 5 -5.17 -23.10 -24.39
N GLY A 6 -5.99 -22.19 -23.85
CA GLY A 6 -6.99 -22.49 -22.83
C GLY A 6 -6.47 -22.49 -21.38
N CYS A 7 -5.15 -22.51 -21.15
CA CYS A 7 -4.60 -22.44 -19.80
C CYS A 7 -4.90 -21.09 -19.14
N VAL A 8 -5.25 -21.11 -17.85
CA VAL A 8 -5.18 -19.90 -17.02
C VAL A 8 -3.75 -19.73 -16.51
N ILE A 9 -3.19 -18.56 -16.77
CA ILE A 9 -1.81 -18.19 -16.49
C ILE A 9 -1.81 -17.06 -15.47
N GLU A 10 -0.84 -17.10 -14.57
CA GLU A 10 -0.66 -16.09 -13.54
C GLU A 10 0.67 -15.36 -13.73
N PHE A 11 0.64 -14.05 -13.57
CA PHE A 11 1.82 -13.21 -13.65
C PHE A 11 1.78 -12.09 -12.61
N LYS A 12 2.96 -11.63 -12.21
CA LYS A 12 3.08 -10.49 -11.30
C LYS A 12 2.81 -9.18 -12.03
N ASP A 13 1.76 -8.48 -11.62
CA ASP A 13 1.50 -7.09 -11.98
C ASP A 13 1.70 -6.20 -10.74
N LYS A 14 2.79 -5.43 -10.74
CA LYS A 14 3.26 -4.63 -9.59
C LYS A 14 3.42 -5.49 -8.32
N LYS A 15 2.52 -5.35 -7.35
CA LYS A 15 2.52 -6.05 -6.06
C LYS A 15 1.45 -7.15 -5.97
N ARG A 16 0.77 -7.48 -7.07
CA ARG A 16 -0.31 -8.48 -7.10
C ARG A 16 -0.05 -9.53 -8.16
N ILE A 17 -0.72 -10.67 -8.03
CA ILE A 17 -0.75 -11.70 -9.07
C ILE A 17 -2.06 -11.55 -9.83
N ALA A 18 -1.97 -11.39 -11.15
CA ALA A 18 -3.12 -11.34 -12.03
C ALA A 18 -3.25 -12.65 -12.81
N SER A 19 -4.49 -13.13 -12.97
CA SER A 19 -4.80 -14.30 -13.81
C SER A 19 -5.34 -13.88 -15.17
N VAL A 20 -4.88 -14.56 -16.21
CA VAL A 20 -5.29 -14.33 -17.60
C VAL A 20 -5.49 -15.64 -18.33
N LEU A 21 -6.39 -15.66 -19.30
CA LEU A 21 -6.63 -16.82 -20.16
C LEU A 21 -5.69 -16.78 -21.38
N CYS A 22 -4.99 -17.88 -21.62
CA CYS A 22 -4.17 -18.08 -22.81
C CYS A 22 -5.02 -18.32 -24.06
N LEU A 23 -5.00 -17.38 -25.00
CA LEU A 23 -5.66 -17.51 -26.30
C LEU A 23 -4.76 -18.14 -27.37
N LYS A 24 -3.45 -17.93 -27.28
CA LYS A 24 -2.49 -18.50 -28.23
C LYS A 24 -1.08 -18.51 -27.64
N VAL A 25 -0.33 -19.58 -27.90
CA VAL A 25 1.08 -19.70 -27.53
C VAL A 25 1.97 -19.51 -28.75
N ASP A 26 2.90 -18.57 -28.67
CA ASP A 26 4.00 -18.39 -29.63
C ASP A 26 5.35 -18.69 -28.92
N ALA A 27 6.48 -18.68 -29.64
CA ALA A 27 7.78 -19.10 -29.10
C ALA A 27 8.32 -18.23 -27.94
N LYS A 28 8.03 -16.93 -27.95
CA LYS A 28 8.56 -15.97 -26.95
C LYS A 28 7.47 -15.29 -26.11
N ASN A 29 6.23 -15.32 -26.59
CA ASN A 29 5.10 -14.62 -26.00
C ASN A 29 3.85 -15.48 -26.07
N VAL A 30 2.87 -15.12 -25.24
CA VAL A 30 1.55 -15.71 -25.18
C VAL A 30 0.54 -14.61 -25.40
N ARG A 31 -0.39 -14.78 -26.35
CA ARG A 31 -1.54 -13.89 -26.47
C ARG A 31 -2.54 -14.28 -25.39
N VAL A 32 -2.89 -13.33 -24.54
CA VAL A 32 -3.75 -13.54 -23.38
C VAL A 32 -4.90 -12.55 -23.36
N ILE A 33 -5.97 -12.89 -22.65
CA ILE A 33 -7.08 -12.00 -22.31
C ILE A 33 -7.27 -11.95 -20.80
N ASN A 34 -7.52 -10.77 -20.24
CA ASN A 34 -7.84 -10.61 -18.82
C ASN A 34 -9.35 -10.53 -18.56
N ASP A 35 -9.71 -10.53 -17.28
CA ASP A 35 -11.04 -10.30 -16.71
C ASP A 35 -11.74 -9.02 -17.20
N SER A 36 -10.96 -7.99 -17.55
CA SER A 36 -11.44 -6.70 -18.08
C SER A 36 -11.61 -6.69 -19.61
N ASN A 37 -11.66 -7.87 -20.26
CA ASN A 37 -11.80 -8.00 -21.71
C ASN A 37 -10.63 -7.43 -22.55
N LYS A 38 -9.48 -7.18 -21.93
CA LYS A 38 -8.30 -6.63 -22.60
C LYS A 38 -7.37 -7.75 -23.05
N GLU A 39 -6.99 -7.70 -24.32
CA GLU A 39 -6.01 -8.61 -24.90
C GLU A 39 -4.63 -7.97 -24.99
N PHE A 40 -3.59 -8.78 -24.75
CA PHE A 40 -2.20 -8.35 -24.87
C PHE A 40 -1.27 -9.55 -25.03
N ASN A 41 0.00 -9.27 -25.37
CA ASN A 41 1.05 -10.29 -25.43
C ASN A 41 1.84 -10.29 -24.11
N LEU A 42 1.89 -11.45 -23.45
CA LEU A 42 2.66 -11.68 -22.24
C LEU A 42 3.95 -12.45 -22.58
N PRO A 43 5.15 -11.90 -22.30
CA PRO A 43 6.39 -12.64 -22.45
C PRO A 43 6.43 -13.89 -21.56
N VAL A 44 6.90 -15.03 -22.09
CA VAL A 44 6.90 -16.30 -21.36
C VAL A 44 7.69 -16.21 -20.04
N ASN A 45 8.77 -15.42 -20.02
CA ASN A 45 9.59 -15.22 -18.81
C ASN A 45 8.93 -14.35 -17.72
N LYS A 46 7.75 -13.76 -17.99
CA LYS A 46 6.95 -13.01 -17.00
C LYS A 46 5.88 -13.88 -16.33
N ILE A 47 5.67 -15.09 -16.82
CA ILE A 47 4.73 -16.04 -16.23
C ILE A 47 5.28 -16.48 -14.87
N SER A 48 4.48 -16.28 -13.82
CA SER A 48 4.80 -16.68 -12.44
C SER A 48 4.30 -18.09 -12.14
N HIS A 49 3.12 -18.45 -12.66
CA HIS A 49 2.54 -19.77 -12.46
C HIS A 49 1.60 -20.14 -13.62
N ILE A 50 1.56 -21.43 -13.97
CA ILE A 50 0.63 -21.99 -14.95
C ILE A 50 -0.29 -22.93 -14.17
N THR A 51 -1.55 -22.53 -14.03
CA THR A 51 -2.55 -23.30 -13.29
C THR A 51 -2.94 -24.58 -14.04
N ASP A 52 -3.63 -25.48 -13.35
CA ASP A 52 -4.19 -26.68 -13.97
C ASP A 52 -5.55 -26.41 -14.65
N HIS A 53 -6.06 -25.17 -14.60
CA HIS A 53 -7.31 -24.78 -15.27
C HIS A 53 -7.15 -24.76 -16.78
N ILE A 54 -8.13 -25.35 -17.47
CA ILE A 54 -8.22 -25.35 -18.93
C ILE A 54 -9.63 -24.92 -19.31
N LEU A 55 -9.74 -23.71 -19.88
CA LEU A 55 -10.98 -23.14 -20.34
C LEU A 55 -11.12 -23.33 -21.86
N SER A 56 -12.36 -23.52 -22.33
CA SER A 56 -12.63 -23.67 -23.75
C SER A 56 -12.63 -22.31 -24.45
N VAL A 57 -11.62 -22.06 -25.26
CA VAL A 57 -11.43 -20.85 -26.09
C VAL A 57 -12.41 -20.71 -27.26
N ASN A 58 -13.19 -21.76 -27.56
CA ASN A 58 -14.15 -21.79 -28.67
C ASN A 58 -15.50 -21.12 -28.33
N LYS A 59 -15.63 -20.54 -27.13
CA LYS A 59 -16.86 -19.88 -26.68
C LYS A 59 -16.91 -18.40 -27.10
N SER A 60 -18.06 -17.76 -26.89
CA SER A 60 -18.16 -16.31 -27.06
C SER A 60 -17.22 -15.62 -26.07
N ARG A 61 -16.77 -14.41 -26.43
CA ARG A 61 -15.84 -13.64 -25.60
C ARG A 61 -16.42 -13.32 -24.21
N VAL A 62 -17.73 -13.13 -24.12
CA VAL A 62 -18.46 -12.93 -22.86
C VAL A 62 -18.37 -14.17 -21.99
N ASP A 63 -18.60 -15.36 -22.55
CA ASP A 63 -18.53 -16.62 -21.80
C ASP A 63 -17.11 -16.94 -21.34
N LEU A 64 -16.09 -16.62 -22.15
CA LEU A 64 -14.67 -16.79 -21.77
C LEU A 64 -14.32 -15.97 -20.54
N ILE A 65 -14.77 -14.72 -20.50
CA ILE A 65 -14.52 -13.82 -19.38
C ILE A 65 -15.30 -14.29 -18.15
N GLN A 66 -16.53 -14.77 -18.33
CA GLN A 66 -17.30 -15.32 -17.22
C GLN A 66 -16.62 -16.56 -16.62
N ASP A 67 -16.14 -17.48 -17.46
CA ASP A 67 -15.41 -18.67 -17.01
C ASP A 67 -14.11 -18.27 -16.27
N LEU A 68 -13.37 -17.29 -16.79
CA LEU A 68 -12.16 -16.77 -16.15
C LEU A 68 -12.48 -16.11 -14.79
N ASN A 69 -13.52 -15.28 -14.72
CA ASN A 69 -13.97 -14.65 -13.48
C ASN A 69 -14.40 -15.68 -12.44
N ASN A 70 -15.08 -16.75 -12.85
CA ASN A 70 -15.45 -17.84 -11.94
C ASN A 70 -14.20 -18.51 -11.34
N VAL A 71 -13.12 -18.65 -12.10
CA VAL A 71 -11.82 -19.14 -11.58
C VAL A 71 -11.22 -18.13 -10.62
N ILE A 72 -11.12 -16.85 -11.03
CA ILE A 72 -10.52 -15.79 -10.22
C ILE A 72 -11.23 -15.66 -8.87
N ASN A 73 -12.56 -15.65 -8.85
CA ASN A 73 -13.34 -15.49 -7.63
C ASN A 73 -13.12 -16.65 -6.64
N ARG A 74 -13.08 -17.91 -7.11
CA ARG A 74 -12.77 -19.04 -6.21
C ARG A 74 -11.39 -18.92 -5.58
N ILE A 75 -10.40 -18.45 -6.34
CA ILE A 75 -9.05 -18.24 -5.84
C ILE A 75 -9.05 -17.11 -4.81
N GLU A 76 -9.69 -15.97 -5.11
CA GLU A 76 -9.80 -14.82 -4.19
C GLU A 76 -10.52 -15.16 -2.88
N ASP A 77 -11.61 -15.93 -2.96
CA ASP A 77 -12.33 -16.41 -1.78
C ASP A 77 -11.39 -17.18 -0.84
N GLN A 78 -10.56 -18.07 -1.41
CA GLN A 78 -9.57 -18.83 -0.64
C GLN A 78 -8.40 -17.98 -0.12
N VAL A 79 -8.00 -16.89 -0.80
CA VAL A 79 -6.91 -16.02 -0.33
C VAL A 79 -7.24 -15.41 1.03
N ASN A 80 -8.50 -15.00 1.22
CA ASN A 80 -8.96 -14.34 2.45
C ASN A 80 -8.90 -15.26 3.68
N ASP A 81 -8.93 -16.58 3.47
CA ASP A 81 -8.88 -17.59 4.53
C ASP A 81 -7.44 -18.05 4.86
N ILE A 82 -6.43 -17.51 4.18
CA ILE A 82 -5.01 -17.88 4.40
C ILE A 82 -4.40 -17.04 5.52
N SER A 83 -4.03 -17.71 6.61
CA SER A 83 -3.19 -17.17 7.68
C SER A 83 -1.73 -17.51 7.42
N LEU A 84 -1.00 -16.57 6.79
CA LEU A 84 0.45 -16.76 6.54
C LEU A 84 1.27 -16.78 7.83
N SER A 85 0.81 -16.14 8.90
CA SER A 85 1.46 -16.22 10.21
C SER A 85 1.45 -17.65 10.75
N ASP A 86 0.32 -18.36 10.60
CA ASP A 86 0.20 -19.72 11.12
C ASP A 86 1.06 -20.69 10.31
N LEU A 87 1.04 -20.54 8.98
CA LEU A 87 1.94 -21.31 8.11
C LEU A 87 3.41 -21.03 8.45
N TRP A 88 3.75 -19.78 8.73
CA TRP A 88 5.12 -19.39 9.07
C TRP A 88 5.55 -19.93 10.44
N GLU A 89 4.70 -19.87 11.46
CA GLU A 89 4.97 -20.45 12.78
C GLU A 89 5.27 -21.95 12.71
N LEU A 90 4.61 -22.68 11.80
CA LEU A 90 4.89 -24.10 11.58
C LEU A 90 6.26 -24.37 10.95
N LEU A 91 6.81 -23.41 10.21
CA LEU A 91 8.00 -23.60 9.36
C LEU A 91 9.22 -22.81 9.82
N LYS A 92 9.08 -21.84 10.74
CA LYS A 92 10.15 -20.90 11.11
C LYS A 92 11.34 -21.55 11.83
N ASP A 93 11.10 -22.66 12.53
CA ASP A 93 12.10 -23.40 13.30
C ASP A 93 12.74 -24.55 12.52
N GLU A 94 12.31 -24.76 11.28
CA GLU A 94 13.00 -25.65 10.34
C GLU A 94 14.37 -25.07 9.99
N SER A 95 15.27 -25.89 9.42
CA SER A 95 16.62 -25.44 9.09
C SER A 95 16.65 -24.13 8.28
N GLU A 96 17.64 -23.25 8.50
CA GLU A 96 17.73 -21.97 7.76
C GLU A 96 17.81 -22.14 6.23
N ASP A 97 18.21 -23.33 5.77
CA ASP A 97 18.27 -23.71 4.36
C ASP A 97 16.96 -24.33 3.83
N SER A 98 15.91 -24.44 4.66
CA SER A 98 14.62 -24.99 4.28
C SER A 98 13.95 -24.11 3.23
N LYS A 99 13.83 -24.69 2.03
CA LYS A 99 13.17 -24.11 0.87
C LYS A 99 11.95 -24.93 0.52
N TYR A 100 10.86 -24.24 0.24
CA TYR A 100 9.60 -24.85 -0.16
C TYR A 100 9.21 -24.38 -1.55
N ASP A 101 8.76 -25.30 -2.39
CA ASP A 101 8.05 -24.92 -3.60
C ASP A 101 6.58 -24.57 -3.27
N LEU A 102 5.88 -23.98 -4.25
CA LEU A 102 4.49 -23.58 -4.09
C LEU A 102 3.58 -24.75 -3.72
N ARG A 103 3.85 -25.94 -4.28
CA ARG A 103 3.04 -27.13 -4.04
C ARG A 103 3.19 -27.59 -2.61
N GLN A 104 4.42 -27.63 -2.08
CA GLN A 104 4.70 -28.01 -0.70
C GLN A 104 4.00 -27.08 0.28
N LEU A 105 4.11 -25.76 0.09
CA LEU A 105 3.42 -24.80 0.97
C LEU A 105 1.90 -24.99 0.96
N SER A 106 1.32 -25.21 -0.22
CA SER A 106 -0.12 -25.48 -0.34
C SER A 106 -0.52 -26.80 0.32
N GLU A 107 0.28 -27.87 0.18
CA GLU A 107 0.02 -29.16 0.82
C GLU A 107 0.16 -29.09 2.35
N ILE A 108 1.10 -28.29 2.87
CA ILE A 108 1.26 -28.05 4.31
C ILE A 108 0.05 -27.30 4.87
N TYR A 109 -0.42 -26.26 4.17
CA TYR A 109 -1.53 -25.42 4.65
C TYR A 109 -2.91 -26.06 4.46
N PHE A 110 -3.20 -26.56 3.25
CA PHE A 110 -4.52 -27.10 2.87
C PHE A 110 -4.62 -28.62 3.02
N GLY A 111 -3.53 -29.30 3.36
CA GLY A 111 -3.47 -30.76 3.40
C GLY A 111 -3.45 -31.41 2.02
N SER A 112 -3.74 -32.71 1.97
CA SER A 112 -3.70 -33.52 0.75
C SER A 112 -4.74 -33.11 -0.31
N GLU A 113 -5.71 -32.26 0.02
CA GLU A 113 -6.73 -31.76 -0.89
C GLU A 113 -6.28 -30.50 -1.67
N ALA A 114 -5.04 -30.03 -1.44
CA ALA A 114 -4.46 -28.88 -2.13
C ALA A 114 -4.55 -29.02 -3.66
N ASN A 115 -5.43 -28.23 -4.26
CA ASN A 115 -5.71 -28.24 -5.69
C ASN A 115 -5.05 -27.03 -6.38
N THR A 116 -5.40 -26.80 -7.65
CA THR A 116 -4.84 -25.66 -8.40
C THR A 116 -5.31 -24.31 -7.86
N ASP A 117 -6.53 -24.21 -7.31
CA ASP A 117 -7.02 -22.97 -6.69
C ASP A 117 -6.20 -22.71 -5.42
N SER A 118 -6.00 -23.73 -4.57
CA SER A 118 -5.15 -23.65 -3.37
C SER A 118 -3.73 -23.15 -3.65
N ARG A 119 -3.10 -23.61 -4.75
CA ARG A 119 -1.76 -23.15 -5.15
C ARG A 119 -1.76 -21.70 -5.62
N SER A 120 -2.74 -21.33 -6.43
CA SER A 120 -2.92 -19.94 -6.87
C SER A 120 -3.18 -19.00 -5.70
N SER A 121 -4.01 -19.40 -4.73
CA SER A 121 -4.31 -18.60 -3.54
C SER A 121 -3.10 -18.45 -2.64
N MET A 122 -2.33 -19.52 -2.42
CA MET A 122 -1.07 -19.47 -1.67
C MET A 122 -0.06 -18.51 -2.31
N LEU A 123 0.10 -18.58 -3.64
CA LEU A 123 1.00 -17.70 -4.37
C LEU A 123 0.57 -16.23 -4.22
N ARG A 124 -0.72 -15.93 -4.34
CA ARG A 124 -1.28 -14.59 -4.14
C ARG A 124 -1.01 -14.09 -2.73
N ALA A 125 -1.37 -14.88 -1.71
CA ALA A 125 -1.17 -14.51 -0.31
C ALA A 125 0.30 -14.13 -0.04
N ILE A 126 1.26 -14.97 -0.45
CA ILE A 126 2.69 -14.71 -0.21
C ILE A 126 3.20 -13.47 -0.95
N ILE A 127 2.75 -13.25 -2.19
CA ILE A 127 3.19 -12.11 -2.99
C ILE A 127 2.64 -10.79 -2.45
N GLU A 128 1.39 -10.80 -1.98
CA GLU A 128 0.70 -9.61 -1.47
C GLU A 128 1.12 -9.28 -0.04
N ASP A 129 1.38 -10.29 0.79
CA ASP A 129 1.94 -10.13 2.14
C ASP A 129 3.30 -10.81 2.33
N SER A 130 4.34 -10.09 1.89
CA SER A 130 5.74 -10.52 2.01
C SER A 130 6.35 -10.45 3.42
N ILE A 131 5.55 -10.32 4.49
CA ILE A 131 6.07 -10.27 5.88
C ILE A 131 6.82 -11.56 6.24
N TYR A 132 6.27 -12.71 5.85
CA TYR A 132 6.65 -14.00 6.42
C TYR A 132 7.58 -14.84 5.55
N PHE A 133 7.53 -14.66 4.23
CA PHE A 133 8.29 -15.48 3.28
C PHE A 133 9.11 -14.63 2.31
N ASP A 134 10.33 -15.08 2.03
CA ASP A 134 11.15 -14.58 0.93
C ASP A 134 10.98 -15.44 -0.32
N ILE A 135 10.87 -14.78 -1.46
CA ILE A 135 10.83 -15.43 -2.78
C ILE A 135 12.21 -15.39 -3.39
N LYS A 136 12.78 -16.56 -3.67
CA LYS A 136 14.10 -16.70 -4.26
C LYS A 136 14.02 -16.72 -5.79
N SER A 137 15.16 -16.45 -6.45
CA SER A 137 15.23 -16.37 -7.92
C SER A 137 14.95 -17.70 -8.62
N ASP A 138 15.11 -18.82 -7.90
CA ASP A 138 14.80 -20.18 -8.33
C ASP A 138 13.30 -20.53 -8.17
N GLY A 139 12.48 -19.61 -7.68
CA GLY A 139 11.03 -19.79 -7.48
C GLY A 139 10.66 -20.46 -6.15
N PHE A 140 11.64 -20.75 -5.29
CA PHE A 140 11.40 -21.28 -3.95
C PHE A 140 11.06 -20.19 -2.95
N PHE A 141 10.32 -20.59 -1.92
CA PHE A 141 9.90 -19.77 -0.79
C PHE A 141 10.69 -20.19 0.46
N VAL A 142 11.15 -19.20 1.21
CA VAL A 142 11.91 -19.41 2.44
C VAL A 142 11.22 -18.65 3.58
N PRO A 143 10.87 -19.32 4.70
CA PRO A 143 10.39 -18.63 5.89
C PRO A 143 11.44 -17.62 6.38
N LYS A 144 11.02 -16.41 6.68
CA LYS A 144 11.91 -15.39 7.26
C LYS A 144 12.21 -15.75 8.72
N SER A 145 13.40 -15.41 9.21
CA SER A 145 13.71 -15.57 10.63
C SER A 145 12.76 -14.73 11.50
N GLU A 146 12.47 -15.18 12.71
CA GLU A 146 11.63 -14.48 13.69
C GLU A 146 12.05 -13.02 13.88
N LYS A 147 13.36 -12.76 14.05
CA LYS A 147 13.91 -11.41 14.17
C LYS A 147 13.54 -10.49 12.99
N ILE A 148 13.55 -11.00 11.76
CA ILE A 148 13.18 -10.22 10.56
C ILE A 148 11.68 -9.94 10.56
N VAL A 149 10.86 -10.94 10.87
CA VAL A 149 9.40 -10.80 10.94
C VAL A 149 9.01 -9.76 12.00
N GLU A 150 9.57 -9.85 13.20
CA GLU A 150 9.36 -8.88 14.27
C GLU A 150 9.75 -7.45 13.85
N GLN A 151 10.90 -7.29 13.18
CA GLN A 151 11.33 -5.99 12.68
C GLN A 151 10.36 -5.41 11.65
N ILE A 152 9.88 -6.21 10.70
CA ILE A 152 8.89 -5.77 9.69
C ILE A 152 7.57 -5.38 10.37
N ILE A 153 7.08 -6.18 11.32
CA ILE A 153 5.84 -5.91 12.05
C ILE A 153 5.97 -4.61 12.86
N GLN A 154 7.09 -4.41 13.57
CA GLN A 154 7.34 -3.19 14.33
C GLN A 154 7.39 -1.95 13.41
N GLN A 155 8.08 -2.05 12.26
CA GLN A 155 8.14 -0.97 11.29
C GLN A 155 6.76 -0.62 10.73
N LYS A 156 5.97 -1.63 10.32
CA LYS A 156 4.59 -1.43 9.85
C LYS A 156 3.72 -0.77 10.92
N LYS A 157 3.83 -1.20 12.18
CA LYS A 157 3.10 -0.60 13.30
C LYS A 157 3.46 0.87 13.52
N LEU A 158 4.75 1.20 13.47
CA LEU A 158 5.22 2.59 13.60
C LEU A 158 4.75 3.45 12.42
N GLU A 159 4.77 2.91 11.21
CA GLU A 159 4.27 3.59 10.01
C GLU A 159 2.76 3.83 10.09
N GLU A 160 1.97 2.83 10.50
CA GLU A 160 0.53 2.95 10.70
C GLU A 160 0.19 3.98 11.78
N GLN A 161 0.92 3.98 12.91
CA GLN A 161 0.77 5.00 13.95
C GLN A 161 1.07 6.41 13.40
N ARG A 162 2.16 6.55 12.63
CA ARG A 162 2.52 7.83 12.01
C ARG A 162 1.44 8.31 11.03
N LEU A 163 0.89 7.43 10.22
CA LEU A 163 -0.20 7.74 9.28
C LEU A 163 -1.47 8.16 10.02
N LYS A 164 -1.88 7.41 11.06
CA LYS A 164 -3.05 7.76 11.89
C LYS A 164 -2.88 9.12 12.58
N LEU A 165 -1.71 9.40 13.14
CA LEU A 165 -1.42 10.72 13.71
C LEU A 165 -1.53 11.83 12.65
N ARG A 166 -0.99 11.60 11.45
CA ARG A 166 -1.10 12.55 10.34
C ARG A 166 -2.56 12.79 9.93
N GLU A 167 -3.34 11.74 9.77
CA GLU A 167 -4.77 11.82 9.43
C GLU A 167 -5.57 12.57 10.50
N ASN A 168 -5.33 12.29 11.78
CA ASN A 168 -5.96 13.00 12.89
C ASN A 168 -5.65 14.50 12.84
N VAL A 169 -4.38 14.87 12.58
CA VAL A 169 -3.97 16.27 12.40
C VAL A 169 -4.67 16.90 11.20
N ILE A 170 -4.72 16.22 10.04
CA ILE A 170 -5.41 16.73 8.83
C ILE A 170 -6.90 16.97 9.10
N ASN A 171 -7.57 16.03 9.76
CA ASN A 171 -8.98 16.16 10.09
C ASN A 171 -9.23 17.29 11.09
N TRP A 172 -8.36 17.44 12.09
CA TRP A 172 -8.42 18.55 13.03
C TRP A 172 -8.26 19.91 12.33
N ILE A 173 -7.31 20.03 11.40
CA ILE A 173 -7.11 21.24 10.59
C ILE A 173 -8.36 21.58 9.77
N LYS A 174 -8.93 20.59 9.08
CA LYS A 174 -10.16 20.76 8.28
C LYS A 174 -11.27 21.37 9.11
N SER A 175 -11.47 20.85 10.30
CA SER A 175 -12.58 21.28 11.14
C SER A 175 -12.38 22.68 11.74
N ILE A 176 -11.14 23.05 12.11
CA ILE A 176 -10.82 24.42 12.50
C ILE A 176 -11.06 25.37 11.33
N TRP A 177 -10.67 24.97 10.12
CA TRP A 177 -10.86 25.78 8.92
C TRP A 177 -12.35 26.05 8.65
N SER A 178 -13.20 25.03 8.79
CA SER A 178 -14.66 25.13 8.66
C SER A 178 -15.38 25.77 9.85
N GLN A 179 -14.64 26.28 10.85
CA GLN A 179 -15.18 26.92 12.07
C GLN A 179 -15.95 25.99 13.02
N ASP A 180 -15.61 24.70 13.08
CA ASP A 180 -16.09 23.83 14.14
C ASP A 180 -15.27 24.09 15.42
N LYS A 181 -15.91 24.68 16.43
CA LYS A 181 -15.22 25.35 17.53
C LYS A 181 -14.82 24.44 18.70
N ASN A 182 -15.14 23.14 18.65
CA ASN A 182 -15.01 22.29 19.83
C ASN A 182 -14.36 20.93 19.53
N ILE A 183 -13.16 20.95 18.95
CA ILE A 183 -12.42 19.74 18.61
C ILE A 183 -11.10 19.72 19.37
N GLU A 184 -10.90 18.63 20.09
CA GLU A 184 -9.71 18.38 20.88
C GLU A 184 -8.47 18.31 19.99
N LYS A 185 -7.38 18.94 20.45
CA LYS A 185 -6.10 18.96 19.76
C LYS A 185 -5.50 17.54 19.76
N PRO A 186 -5.26 16.92 18.58
CA PRO A 186 -4.70 15.58 18.53
C PRO A 186 -3.20 15.58 18.85
N GLU A 187 -2.68 14.42 19.24
CA GLU A 187 -1.25 14.20 19.38
C GLU A 187 -0.52 14.50 18.05
N GLY A 188 0.61 15.20 18.13
CA GLY A 188 1.39 15.61 16.96
C GLY A 188 0.97 16.95 16.34
N ALA A 189 -0.14 17.56 16.77
CA ALA A 189 -0.57 18.88 16.29
C ALA A 189 0.47 19.99 16.57
N ASP A 190 1.24 19.89 17.66
CA ASP A 190 2.31 20.85 17.98
C ASP A 190 3.35 20.97 16.86
N LYS A 191 3.81 19.84 16.32
CA LYS A 191 4.80 19.83 15.24
C LYS A 191 4.28 20.50 13.97
N PHE A 192 2.97 20.42 13.75
CA PHE A 192 2.31 21.08 12.64
C PHE A 192 2.12 22.57 12.89
N ILE A 193 1.74 22.96 14.11
CA ILE A 193 1.69 24.37 14.51
C ILE A 193 3.05 25.05 14.32
N ASP A 194 4.14 24.40 14.72
CA ASP A 194 5.49 24.94 14.55
C ASP A 194 5.86 25.08 13.08
N LEU A 195 5.46 24.10 12.25
CA LEU A 195 5.61 24.15 10.80
C LEU A 195 4.85 25.32 10.16
N LEU A 196 3.61 25.58 10.61
CA LEU A 196 2.82 26.73 10.16
C LEU A 196 3.47 28.05 10.55
N LYS A 197 4.01 28.16 11.77
CA LYS A 197 4.73 29.36 12.21
C LYS A 197 5.95 29.63 11.33
N GLU A 198 6.74 28.59 11.04
CA GLU A 198 7.89 28.70 10.14
C GLU A 198 7.46 29.16 8.74
N ILE A 199 6.38 28.60 8.19
CA ILE A 199 5.86 29.00 6.87
C ILE A 199 5.32 30.43 6.91
N ALA A 200 4.58 30.82 7.93
CA ALA A 200 4.03 32.16 8.06
C ALA A 200 5.12 33.24 8.15
N VAL A 201 6.28 32.90 8.73
CA VAL A 201 7.40 33.84 8.93
C VAL A 201 8.40 33.82 7.77
N LEU A 202 8.80 32.63 7.32
CA LEU A 202 9.88 32.47 6.33
C LEU A 202 9.37 32.30 4.91
N GLY A 203 8.12 31.87 4.73
CA GLY A 203 7.55 31.51 3.43
C GLY A 203 8.34 30.40 2.75
N ASP A 204 8.53 30.55 1.44
CA ASP A 204 9.30 29.66 0.57
C ASP A 204 10.78 29.45 1.00
N ARG A 205 11.31 30.29 1.89
CA ARG A 205 12.65 30.15 2.47
C ARG A 205 12.73 29.11 3.58
N SER A 206 11.60 28.58 4.07
CA SER A 206 11.60 27.48 5.04
C SER A 206 12.06 26.18 4.39
N GLU A 207 13.04 25.50 5.00
CA GLU A 207 13.46 24.15 4.59
C GLU A 207 12.31 23.13 4.64
N ARG A 208 11.26 23.43 5.42
CA ARG A 208 10.09 22.59 5.63
C ARG A 208 8.85 23.10 4.87
N TYR A 209 9.00 24.08 3.98
CA TYR A 209 7.89 24.66 3.21
C TYR A 209 7.08 23.61 2.45
N HIS A 210 7.73 22.62 1.85
CA HIS A 210 7.03 21.55 1.10
C HIS A 210 6.17 20.66 2.00
N ASP A 211 6.67 20.32 3.19
CA ASP A 211 5.94 19.48 4.14
C ASP A 211 4.69 20.18 4.67
N GLY A 212 4.79 21.47 4.99
CA GLY A 212 3.65 22.21 5.55
C GLY A 212 2.64 22.64 4.50
N SER A 213 3.09 23.03 3.31
CA SER A 213 2.19 23.25 2.17
C SER A 213 1.44 21.96 1.80
N GLY A 214 2.13 20.82 1.80
CA GLY A 214 1.50 19.52 1.55
C GLY A 214 0.37 19.21 2.53
N LEU A 215 0.57 19.45 3.83
CA LEU A 215 -0.46 19.22 4.86
C LEU A 215 -1.67 20.15 4.71
N LEU A 216 -1.47 21.43 4.37
CA LEU A 216 -2.57 22.36 4.09
C LEU A 216 -3.39 21.94 2.87
N LEU A 217 -2.70 21.51 1.79
CA LEU A 217 -3.36 21.04 0.58
C LEU A 217 -4.10 19.72 0.81
N GLU A 218 -3.53 18.77 1.58
CA GLU A 218 -4.21 17.55 2.02
C GLU A 218 -5.45 17.85 2.89
N ALA A 219 -5.39 18.94 3.65
CA ALA A 219 -6.52 19.48 4.39
C ALA A 219 -7.56 20.18 3.49
N GLY A 220 -7.32 20.34 2.19
CA GLY A 220 -8.21 21.04 1.27
C GLY A 220 -8.15 22.57 1.39
N ILE A 221 -7.11 23.10 2.05
CA ILE A 221 -6.87 24.53 2.19
C ILE A 221 -5.98 24.97 1.03
N ASN A 222 -6.62 25.51 -0.01
CA ASN A 222 -5.97 25.86 -1.28
C ASN A 222 -6.40 27.24 -1.79
N GLN A 223 -6.94 28.09 -0.91
CA GLN A 223 -7.47 29.40 -1.24
C GLN A 223 -6.37 30.44 -1.04
N GLY A 224 -5.91 31.13 -2.08
CA GLY A 224 -4.82 32.11 -1.95
C GLY A 224 -3.44 31.46 -1.83
N ASN A 225 -2.46 32.20 -1.30
CA ASN A 225 -1.10 31.68 -1.10
C ASN A 225 -1.00 30.85 0.20
N ILE A 226 0.06 30.06 0.32
CA ILE A 226 0.23 29.11 1.43
C ILE A 226 0.47 29.84 2.75
N GLU A 227 1.18 30.96 2.70
CA GLU A 227 1.54 31.79 3.84
C GLU A 227 0.30 32.43 4.48
N GLU A 228 -0.61 33.02 3.68
CA GLU A 228 -1.89 33.57 4.14
C GLU A 228 -2.76 32.49 4.78
N ASN A 229 -2.78 31.29 4.19
CA ASN A 229 -3.50 30.15 4.75
C ASN A 229 -2.92 29.72 6.10
N ALA A 230 -1.58 29.70 6.23
CA ALA A 230 -0.92 29.39 7.48
C ALA A 230 -1.23 30.44 8.56
N ILE A 231 -1.17 31.73 8.22
CA ILE A 231 -1.52 32.84 9.13
C ILE A 231 -2.98 32.74 9.57
N SER A 232 -3.91 32.60 8.61
CA SER A 232 -5.35 32.48 8.88
C SER A 232 -5.67 31.31 9.82
N LEU A 233 -4.99 30.17 9.65
CA LEU A 233 -5.17 29.01 10.51
C LEU A 233 -4.58 29.24 11.91
N LEU A 234 -3.42 29.89 12.03
CA LEU A 234 -2.82 30.26 13.31
C LEU A 234 -3.68 31.29 14.07
N THR A 235 -4.32 32.22 13.37
CA THR A 235 -5.26 33.17 13.96
C THR A 235 -6.53 32.47 14.45
N LYS A 236 -7.10 31.54 13.65
CA LYS A 236 -8.26 30.72 14.08
C LYS A 236 -7.96 29.86 15.31
N LEU A 237 -6.70 29.41 15.45
CA LEU A 237 -6.21 28.68 16.61
C LEU A 237 -5.95 29.58 17.84
N GLY A 238 -6.06 30.90 17.70
CA GLY A 238 -5.73 31.86 18.75
C GLY A 238 -4.24 31.93 19.07
N ILE A 239 -3.38 31.44 18.17
CA ILE A 239 -1.92 31.45 18.32
C ILE A 239 -1.35 32.78 17.83
N PHE A 240 -1.88 33.28 16.71
CA PHE A 240 -1.61 34.64 16.23
C PHE A 240 -2.81 35.56 16.51
N ALA A 241 -2.53 36.83 16.81
CA ALA A 241 -3.52 37.90 16.79
C ALA A 241 -3.93 38.23 15.34
N GLU A 242 -5.11 38.85 15.16
CA GLU A 242 -5.58 39.30 13.84
C GLU A 242 -4.65 40.38 13.22
N ASP A 243 -3.91 41.10 14.06
CA ASP A 243 -3.00 42.19 13.72
C ASP A 243 -1.51 41.86 14.02
N GLU A 244 -1.15 40.58 14.07
CA GLU A 244 0.21 40.16 14.41
C GLU A 244 1.25 40.64 13.38
N ASN A 245 2.28 41.34 13.85
CA ASN A 245 3.34 41.86 13.00
C ASN A 245 4.42 40.80 12.76
N LEU A 246 4.29 40.09 11.64
CA LEU A 246 5.18 38.99 11.23
C LEU A 246 6.65 39.42 11.05
N LEU A 247 6.93 40.70 10.74
CA LEU A 247 8.30 41.22 10.62
C LEU A 247 9.06 41.21 11.95
N ILE A 248 8.35 41.34 13.09
CA ILE A 248 8.93 41.27 14.44
C ILE A 248 9.32 39.84 14.78
N LEU A 249 8.52 38.86 14.35
CA LEU A 249 8.78 37.43 14.51
C LEU A 249 9.95 36.96 13.64
N GLU A 250 10.05 37.45 12.40
CA GLU A 250 11.18 37.17 11.48
C GLU A 250 12.54 37.62 12.06
N HIS A 251 12.54 38.72 12.84
CA HIS A 251 13.77 39.31 13.38
C HIS A 251 14.03 38.98 14.87
N ASN A 252 13.21 38.14 15.50
CA ASN A 252 13.36 37.73 16.91
C ASN A 252 13.56 38.93 17.87
N ILE A 253 12.94 40.08 17.57
CA ILE A 253 13.14 41.29 18.37
C ILE A 253 12.29 41.15 19.63
N HIS A 254 12.91 40.69 20.72
CA HIS A 254 12.36 40.84 22.07
C HIS A 254 12.13 42.33 22.33
N LEU A 255 10.89 42.77 22.14
CA LEU A 255 10.45 44.12 22.49
C LEU A 255 10.31 44.23 24.00
N ASN A 256 11.45 44.30 24.70
CA ASN A 256 11.50 44.84 26.06
C ASN A 256 11.32 46.36 25.97
N PHE A 257 10.07 46.80 25.96
CA PHE A 257 9.78 48.21 26.19
C PHE A 257 9.97 48.52 27.68
N SER A 258 11.08 49.19 28.01
CA SER A 258 11.19 49.91 29.28
C SER A 258 10.14 51.00 29.32
N LYS A 259 9.19 50.88 30.27
CA LYS A 259 8.24 51.95 30.59
C LYS A 259 9.03 53.18 31.04
N THR A 260 8.76 54.32 30.42
CA THR A 260 9.07 55.64 31.00
C THR A 260 7.75 56.36 31.23
#